data_AF-A0A8T6ZMJ9-F1
#
_entry.id   AF-A0A8T6ZMJ9-F1
#
_cell.length_a   1.000
_cell.length_b   1.000
_cell.length_c   1.000
_cell.angle_alpha   90.00
_cell.angle_beta   90.00
_cell.angle_gamma   90.00
#
_symmetry.space_group_name_H-M   'P 1'
#
loop_
_entity.id
_entity.type
_entity.pdbx_description
1 polymer ?
#
loop_
_entity_poly.entity_id
_entity_poly.type
_entity_poly.pdbx_seq_one_letter_code
_entity_poly.pdbx_strand_id
1 'polypeptide(L)'
;MASADVKLRLDGPTRIVFAHAPLSAAWFTLIGVGFTWACWRFIPIEEGIVRWVFVGFCSLFVVVGVFGIFWRHELDIDLTRRRARTVRGFWPAPKHSDRGLDEADGIWLTMDYRSSGSKKKRKVPWWFVSLKFPGEKKGTRIFVSRDETEGFKKWEHYAERLQIDAVDATGKEPQRKSWETLDEKLASPGREDQPVRAPTPPSGTVIRTRSNRGWKEVLLPAPGFSGGLVFLVMFGGAFAAFG
;
A
#
# COMPACT_ATOMS: atom_id res chain seq x y z
N MET A 1 -4.29 -9.77 2.79
CA MET A 1 -3.98 -8.41 3.29
C MET A 1 -2.74 -7.92 2.56
N ALA A 2 -2.81 -6.79 1.87
CA ALA A 2 -1.63 -6.13 1.28
C ALA A 2 -1.78 -4.62 1.57
N SER A 3 -1.39 -4.25 2.78
CA SER A 3 -1.09 -2.85 3.12
C SER A 3 -0.01 -2.37 2.16
N ALA A 4 -0.10 -1.15 1.68
CA ALA A 4 0.84 -0.60 0.72
C ALA A 4 2.28 -0.71 1.26
N ASP A 5 3.10 -1.53 0.61
CA ASP A 5 4.46 -1.87 1.06
C ASP A 5 5.48 -0.73 0.87
N VAL A 6 5.06 0.52 0.60
CA VAL A 6 5.99 1.66 0.47
C VAL A 6 6.31 2.14 1.87
N LYS A 7 7.52 1.87 2.36
CA LYS A 7 8.02 2.44 3.62
C LYS A 7 8.92 3.62 3.32
N LEU A 8 8.59 4.77 3.90
CA LEU A 8 9.51 5.89 4.01
C LEU A 8 10.68 5.42 4.89
N ARG A 9 11.86 5.27 4.27
CA ARG A 9 13.06 4.78 4.93
C ARG A 9 13.87 5.93 5.50
N LEU A 10 13.94 7.04 4.76
CA LEU A 10 14.65 8.25 5.14
C LEU A 10 13.83 9.45 4.71
N ASP A 11 13.64 10.38 5.64
CA ASP A 11 13.00 11.66 5.37
C ASP A 11 13.92 12.79 5.81
N GLY A 12 14.91 13.12 4.98
CA GLY A 12 15.92 14.13 5.27
C GLY A 12 15.66 15.47 4.57
N PRO A 13 16.34 16.54 4.99
CA PRO A 13 16.20 17.86 4.38
C PRO A 13 16.65 17.92 2.92
N THR A 14 17.56 17.03 2.52
CA THR A 14 18.15 17.00 1.16
C THR A 14 17.77 15.75 0.38
N ARG A 15 17.26 14.71 1.05
CA ARG A 15 17.05 13.39 0.43
C ARG A 15 15.86 12.66 1.05
N ILE A 16 15.00 12.12 0.21
CA ILE A 16 13.84 11.31 0.61
C ILE A 16 13.98 9.93 -0.03
N VAL A 17 13.97 8.87 0.77
CA VAL A 17 14.12 7.50 0.28
C VAL A 17 12.88 6.68 0.64
N PHE A 18 12.22 6.17 -0.37
CA PHE A 18 11.13 5.21 -0.25
C PHE A 18 11.64 3.84 -0.67
N ALA A 19 11.50 2.85 0.21
CA ALA A 19 11.85 1.48 -0.08
C ALA A 19 10.60 0.61 0.04
N HIS A 20 10.35 -0.19 -1.00
CA HIS A 20 9.43 -1.29 -0.91
C HIS A 20 10.15 -2.48 -0.30
N ALA A 21 9.83 -2.80 0.95
CA ALA A 21 10.29 -4.01 1.61
C ALA A 21 9.14 -5.03 1.56
N PRO A 22 9.23 -6.10 0.75
CA PRO A 22 8.20 -7.12 0.70
C PRO A 22 8.31 -8.02 1.92
N LEU A 23 7.95 -7.49 3.10
CA LEU A 23 7.83 -8.25 4.35
C LEU A 23 6.93 -9.47 4.17
N SER A 24 5.91 -9.34 3.32
CA SER A 24 5.06 -10.45 2.89
C SER A 24 5.88 -11.59 2.25
N ALA A 25 6.84 -11.31 1.37
CA ALA A 25 7.68 -12.33 0.72
C ALA A 25 8.56 -13.09 1.71
N ALA A 26 9.09 -12.41 2.74
CA ALA A 26 9.81 -13.05 3.83
C ALA A 26 8.92 -14.03 4.61
N TRP A 27 7.69 -13.61 4.95
CA TRP A 27 6.72 -14.49 5.61
C TRP A 27 6.31 -15.67 4.73
N PHE A 28 6.05 -15.46 3.43
CA PHE A 28 5.74 -16.56 2.50
C PHE A 28 6.88 -17.57 2.42
N THR A 29 8.12 -17.10 2.41
CA THR A 29 9.30 -17.98 2.40
C THR A 29 9.37 -18.81 3.68
N LEU A 30 9.22 -18.18 4.86
CA LEU A 30 9.27 -18.87 6.16
C LEU A 30 8.13 -19.90 6.29
N ILE A 31 6.91 -19.52 5.92
CA ILE A 31 5.75 -20.42 5.95
C ILE A 31 5.96 -21.58 4.97
N GLY A 32 6.42 -21.30 3.75
CA GLY A 32 6.71 -22.33 2.75
C GLY A 32 7.77 -23.33 3.21
N VAL A 33 8.85 -22.85 3.85
CA VAL A 33 9.91 -23.71 4.40
C VAL A 33 9.36 -24.58 5.53
N GLY A 34 8.63 -23.98 6.48
CA GLY A 34 8.02 -24.73 7.59
C GLY A 34 7.04 -25.78 7.10
N PHE A 35 6.23 -25.45 6.08
CA PHE A 35 5.26 -26.36 5.51
C PHE A 35 5.93 -27.51 4.73
N THR A 36 6.94 -27.20 3.91
CA THR A 36 7.73 -28.21 3.20
C THR A 36 8.40 -29.18 4.17
N TRP A 37 8.99 -28.67 5.25
CA TRP A 37 9.60 -29.48 6.30
C TRP A 37 8.58 -30.36 7.03
N ALA A 38 7.43 -29.81 7.40
CA ALA A 38 6.36 -30.56 8.06
C ALA A 38 5.82 -31.68 7.16
N CYS A 39 5.62 -31.40 5.86
CA CYS A 39 5.18 -32.40 4.88
C CYS A 39 6.17 -33.54 4.73
N TRP A 40 7.47 -33.22 4.75
CA TRP A 40 8.53 -34.22 4.68
C TRP A 40 8.60 -35.10 5.94
N ARG A 41 8.33 -34.53 7.12
CA ARG A 41 8.56 -35.19 8.42
C ARG A 41 7.36 -35.95 8.97
N PHE A 42 6.14 -35.47 8.72
CA PHE A 42 4.93 -35.91 9.43
C PHE A 42 3.86 -36.55 8.56
N ILE A 43 3.96 -36.52 7.23
CA ILE A 43 2.96 -37.16 6.38
C ILE A 43 3.49 -38.54 5.95
N PRO A 44 3.01 -39.65 6.57
CA PRO A 44 3.30 -41.00 6.12
C PRO A 44 2.48 -41.28 4.86
N ILE A 45 2.92 -40.76 3.72
CA ILE A 45 2.29 -41.04 2.43
C ILE A 45 2.88 -42.36 1.93
N GLU A 46 2.11 -43.44 2.02
CA GLU A 46 2.49 -44.77 1.54
C GLU A 46 2.67 -44.83 0.02
N GLU A 47 2.13 -43.85 -0.71
CA GLU A 47 2.28 -43.71 -2.17
C GLU A 47 3.34 -42.66 -2.53
N GLY A 48 4.52 -43.11 -2.96
CA GLY A 48 5.67 -42.26 -3.25
C GLY A 48 5.36 -41.08 -4.20
N ILE A 49 4.45 -41.25 -5.17
CA ILE A 49 4.10 -40.21 -6.16
C ILE A 49 3.43 -39.00 -5.50
N VAL A 50 2.47 -39.23 -4.59
CA VAL A 50 1.70 -38.15 -3.95
C VAL A 50 2.63 -37.29 -3.07
N ARG A 51 3.61 -37.92 -2.42
CA ARG A 51 4.64 -37.20 -1.64
C ARG A 51 5.47 -36.26 -2.50
N TRP A 52 5.94 -36.71 -3.66
CA TRP A 52 6.74 -35.87 -4.56
C TRP A 52 5.95 -34.69 -5.12
N VAL A 53 4.68 -34.91 -5.50
CA VAL A 53 3.80 -33.83 -5.97
C VAL A 53 3.60 -32.78 -4.88
N PHE A 54 3.30 -33.21 -3.65
CA PHE A 54 3.03 -32.28 -2.54
C PHE A 54 4.28 -31.50 -2.13
N VAL A 55 5.44 -32.17 -2.00
CA VAL A 55 6.71 -31.52 -1.70
C VAL A 55 7.12 -30.56 -2.83
N GLY A 56 6.94 -30.97 -4.09
CA GLY A 56 7.17 -30.11 -5.25
C GLY A 56 6.34 -28.84 -5.20
N PHE A 57 5.04 -28.95 -4.95
CA PHE A 57 4.15 -27.79 -4.82
C PHE A 57 4.57 -26.88 -3.65
N CYS A 58 4.88 -27.44 -2.48
CA CYS A 58 5.34 -26.65 -1.32
C CYS A 58 6.66 -25.93 -1.60
N SER A 59 7.59 -26.60 -2.28
CA SER A 59 8.89 -26.01 -2.65
C SER A 59 8.74 -24.84 -3.63
N LEU A 60 7.72 -24.87 -4.51
CA LEU A 60 7.42 -23.76 -5.41
C LEU A 60 7.08 -22.47 -4.63
N PHE A 61 6.37 -22.56 -3.50
CA PHE A 61 6.09 -21.39 -2.66
C PHE A 61 7.36 -20.80 -2.04
N VAL A 62 8.30 -21.65 -1.64
CA VAL A 62 9.61 -21.19 -1.14
C VAL A 62 10.34 -20.45 -2.25
N VAL A 63 10.39 -21.03 -3.45
CA VAL A 63 11.03 -20.40 -4.61
C VAL A 63 10.40 -19.05 -4.92
N VAL A 64 9.07 -18.97 -5.03
CA VAL A 64 8.35 -17.70 -5.28
C VAL A 64 8.61 -16.67 -4.16
N GLY A 65 8.62 -17.11 -2.90
CA GLY A 65 8.94 -16.26 -1.76
C GLY A 65 10.35 -15.68 -1.84
N VAL A 66 11.34 -16.52 -2.13
CA VAL A 66 12.75 -16.13 -2.35
C VAL A 66 12.84 -15.15 -3.51
N PHE A 67 12.18 -15.43 -4.64
CA PHE A 67 12.14 -14.50 -5.77
C PHE A 67 11.53 -13.14 -5.37
N GLY A 68 10.51 -13.13 -4.51
CA GLY A 68 9.93 -11.92 -3.95
C GLY A 68 10.91 -11.13 -3.06
N ILE A 69 11.75 -11.80 -2.27
CA ILE A 69 12.76 -11.15 -1.40
C ILE A 69 13.81 -10.40 -2.25
N PHE A 70 14.22 -10.98 -3.37
CA PHE A 70 15.21 -10.39 -4.27
C PHE A 70 14.63 -9.31 -5.21
N TRP A 71 13.31 -9.14 -5.23
CA TRP A 71 12.68 -8.05 -5.96
C TRP A 71 12.86 -6.73 -5.20
N ARG A 72 13.57 -5.79 -5.83
CA ARG A 72 13.82 -4.46 -5.28
C ARG A 72 12.98 -3.41 -5.99
N HIS A 73 12.39 -2.54 -5.18
CA HIS A 73 11.75 -1.33 -5.65
C HIS A 73 12.09 -0.19 -4.69
N GLU A 74 12.94 0.72 -5.12
CA GLU A 74 13.38 1.88 -4.33
C GLU A 74 13.18 3.14 -5.16
N LEU A 75 12.69 4.20 -4.51
CA LEU A 75 12.61 5.54 -5.06
C LEU A 75 13.44 6.44 -4.15
N ASP A 76 14.45 7.06 -4.74
CA ASP A 76 15.38 7.94 -4.06
C ASP A 76 15.28 9.32 -4.70
N ILE A 77 14.89 10.31 -3.91
CA ILE A 77 14.68 11.68 -4.36
C ILE A 77 15.75 12.54 -3.72
N ASP A 78 16.63 13.12 -4.56
CA ASP A 78 17.61 14.13 -4.18
C ASP A 78 17.00 15.52 -4.45
N LEU A 79 16.67 16.22 -3.36
CA LEU A 79 16.06 17.55 -3.39
C LEU A 79 17.06 18.62 -3.81
N THR A 80 18.34 18.46 -3.46
CA THR A 80 19.40 19.42 -3.80
C THR A 80 19.68 19.41 -5.30
N ARG A 81 19.72 18.23 -5.90
CA ARG A 81 19.96 18.08 -7.35
C ARG A 81 18.69 18.08 -8.20
N ARG A 82 17.51 18.17 -7.57
CA ARG A 82 16.19 17.98 -8.19
C ARG A 82 16.13 16.75 -9.09
N ARG A 83 16.58 15.59 -8.58
CA ARG A 83 16.59 14.32 -9.33
C ARG A 83 15.90 13.21 -8.55
N ALA A 84 15.18 12.36 -9.30
CA ALA A 84 14.61 11.13 -8.79
C ALA A 84 15.30 9.94 -9.45
N ARG A 85 15.78 9.03 -8.61
CA ARG A 85 16.35 7.75 -8.99
C ARG A 85 15.39 6.64 -8.58
N THR A 86 14.89 5.92 -9.58
CA THR A 86 14.06 4.74 -9.37
C THR A 86 14.90 3.50 -9.65
N VAL A 87 14.91 2.58 -8.70
CA VAL A 87 15.54 1.27 -8.84
C VAL A 87 14.42 0.23 -8.82
N ARG A 88 14.24 -0.50 -9.91
CA ARG A 88 13.19 -1.51 -10.02
C ARG A 88 13.71 -2.78 -10.69
N GLY A 89 13.48 -3.92 -10.06
CA GLY A 89 13.71 -5.23 -10.67
C GLY A 89 14.35 -6.23 -9.73
N PHE A 90 14.87 -7.30 -10.31
CA PHE A 90 15.44 -8.43 -9.58
C PHE A 90 16.94 -8.22 -9.35
N TRP A 91 17.40 -8.44 -8.12
CA TRP A 91 18.84 -8.50 -7.83
C TRP A 91 19.45 -9.76 -8.49
N PRO A 92 20.61 -9.70 -9.18
CA PRO A 92 21.65 -8.68 -9.08
C PRO A 92 21.59 -7.56 -10.14
N ALA A 93 20.68 -7.60 -11.10
CA ALA A 93 20.61 -6.64 -12.20
C ALA A 93 19.31 -5.80 -12.18
N PRO A 94 19.07 -4.97 -11.15
CA PRO A 94 17.93 -4.09 -11.13
C PRO A 94 18.06 -3.01 -12.21
N LYS A 95 16.94 -2.60 -12.80
CA LYS A 95 16.90 -1.48 -13.74
C LYS A 95 16.96 -0.17 -12.96
N HIS A 96 17.91 0.68 -13.32
CA HIS A 96 18.02 2.04 -12.81
C HIS A 96 17.39 3.02 -13.80
N SER A 97 16.63 3.98 -13.29
CA SER A 97 16.11 5.11 -14.06
C SER A 97 16.37 6.37 -13.27
N ASP A 98 17.11 7.31 -13.85
CA ASP A 98 17.34 8.63 -13.29
C ASP A 98 16.56 9.64 -14.12
N ARG A 99 15.72 10.45 -13.47
CA ARG A 99 14.90 11.49 -14.10
C ARG A 99 14.97 12.79 -13.32
N GLY A 100 14.85 13.93 -14.00
CA GLY A 100 14.71 15.22 -13.33
C GLY A 100 13.35 15.32 -12.62
N LEU A 101 13.30 15.94 -11.45
CA LEU A 101 12.02 16.25 -10.80
C LEU A 101 11.21 17.25 -11.63
N ASP A 102 11.87 18.10 -12.41
CA ASP A 102 11.24 19.06 -13.32
C ASP A 102 10.56 18.38 -14.52
N GLU A 103 10.94 17.14 -14.82
CA GLU A 103 10.28 16.32 -15.84
C GLU A 103 9.04 15.63 -15.28
N ALA A 104 8.76 15.70 -13.97
CA ALA A 104 7.61 15.04 -13.39
C ALA A 104 6.29 15.66 -13.92
N ASP A 105 5.33 14.80 -14.24
CA ASP A 105 3.97 15.20 -14.65
C ASP A 105 3.16 15.77 -13.47
N GLY A 106 3.59 15.45 -12.25
CA GLY A 106 2.98 15.96 -11.02
C GLY A 106 3.01 14.96 -9.86
N ILE A 107 2.57 15.43 -8.70
CA ILE A 107 2.17 14.57 -7.59
C ILE A 107 0.67 14.29 -7.73
N TRP A 108 0.34 13.03 -8.02
CA TRP A 108 -1.01 12.59 -8.31
C TRP A 108 -1.70 12.06 -7.05
N LEU A 109 -2.88 12.60 -6.73
CA LEU A 109 -3.82 12.03 -5.79
C LEU A 109 -4.86 11.20 -6.55
N THR A 110 -5.03 9.93 -6.19
CA THR A 110 -6.03 9.03 -6.79
C THR A 110 -6.80 8.30 -5.71
N MET A 111 -8.07 7.99 -5.98
CA MET A 111 -8.93 7.19 -5.10
C MET A 111 -9.23 5.84 -5.76
N ASP A 112 -9.08 4.74 -5.01
CA ASP A 112 -9.49 3.40 -5.44
C ASP A 112 -10.33 2.72 -4.35
N TYR A 113 -11.33 1.94 -4.76
CA TYR A 113 -12.22 1.22 -3.86
C TYR A 113 -11.73 -0.20 -3.65
N ARG A 114 -11.25 -0.49 -2.43
CA ARG A 114 -10.85 -1.85 -2.08
C ARG A 114 -11.94 -2.57 -1.30
N SER A 115 -12.19 -3.83 -1.67
CA SER A 115 -13.07 -4.70 -0.90
C SER A 115 -12.44 -4.99 0.45
N SER A 116 -13.10 -4.57 1.53
CA SER A 116 -12.77 -5.05 2.87
C SER A 116 -13.33 -6.47 2.98
N GLY A 117 -12.49 -7.46 3.27
CA GLY A 117 -12.74 -8.91 3.13
C GLY A 117 -13.81 -9.52 4.05
N SER A 118 -14.95 -8.88 4.22
CA SER A 118 -16.12 -9.39 4.95
C SER A 118 -17.23 -9.81 3.99
N LYS A 119 -18.06 -10.79 4.41
CA LYS A 119 -19.17 -11.40 3.65
C LYS A 119 -20.19 -10.39 3.08
N LYS A 120 -20.21 -9.14 3.60
CA LYS A 120 -20.83 -7.99 2.94
C LYS A 120 -19.73 -7.16 2.27
N LYS A 121 -19.67 -7.19 0.94
CA LYS A 121 -18.68 -6.48 0.08
C LYS A 121 -18.76 -4.96 0.23
N ARG A 122 -18.41 -4.42 1.41
CA ARG A 122 -18.29 -2.98 1.62
C ARG A 122 -16.99 -2.54 0.97
N LYS A 123 -17.12 -1.83 -0.15
CA LYS A 123 -16.03 -1.11 -0.80
C LYS A 123 -15.62 0.04 0.13
N VAL A 124 -14.34 0.07 0.51
CA VAL A 124 -13.76 1.14 1.31
C VAL A 124 -12.85 1.95 0.39
N PRO A 125 -12.98 3.29 0.34
CA PRO A 125 -12.07 4.12 -0.44
C PRO A 125 -10.66 4.09 0.17
N TRP A 126 -9.67 4.13 -0.71
CA TRP A 126 -8.27 4.28 -0.37
C TRP A 126 -7.69 5.40 -1.22
N TRP A 127 -6.93 6.27 -0.59
CA TRP A 127 -6.28 7.42 -1.21
C TRP A 127 -4.81 7.09 -1.45
N PHE A 128 -4.34 7.34 -2.67
CA PHE A 128 -2.98 7.06 -3.10
C PHE A 128 -2.33 8.34 -3.62
N VAL A 129 -1.19 8.69 -3.03
CA VAL A 129 -0.32 9.77 -3.50
C VAL A 129 0.82 9.15 -4.29
N SER A 130 1.00 9.54 -5.54
CA SER A 130 2.01 8.98 -6.44
C SER A 130 2.78 10.06 -7.19
N LEU A 131 4.10 9.91 -7.30
CA LEU A 131 4.91 10.73 -8.20
C LEU A 131 4.88 10.09 -9.58
N LYS A 132 4.50 10.85 -10.60
CA LYS A 132 4.33 10.33 -11.95
C LYS A 132 5.26 11.06 -12.91
N PHE A 133 5.94 10.28 -13.74
CA PHE A 133 6.73 10.82 -14.85
C PHE A 133 6.00 10.64 -16.20
N PRO A 134 6.37 11.42 -17.22
CA PRO A 134 5.87 11.26 -18.58
C PRO A 134 6.00 9.82 -19.08
N GLY A 135 4.93 9.32 -19.69
CA GLY A 135 4.83 7.95 -20.21
C GLY A 135 4.47 6.87 -19.16
N GLU A 136 4.43 7.20 -17.87
CA GLU A 136 4.05 6.23 -16.83
C GLU A 136 2.54 6.18 -16.61
N LYS A 137 1.93 4.98 -16.66
CA LYS A 137 0.48 4.83 -16.47
C LYS A 137 0.02 4.95 -15.02
N LYS A 138 0.81 4.48 -14.05
CA LYS A 138 0.40 4.35 -12.64
C LYS A 138 1.23 5.19 -11.64
N GLY A 139 2.32 5.81 -12.10
CA GLY A 139 3.29 6.50 -11.25
C GLY A 139 3.93 5.60 -10.19
N THR A 140 4.87 6.17 -9.44
CA THR A 140 5.45 5.54 -8.25
C THR A 140 4.69 6.00 -7.02
N ARG A 141 4.08 5.05 -6.29
CA ARG A 141 3.33 5.36 -5.06
C ARG A 141 4.29 5.80 -3.95
N ILE A 142 3.93 6.90 -3.31
CA ILE A 142 4.68 7.51 -2.20
C ILE A 142 3.94 7.30 -0.88
N PHE A 143 2.62 7.48 -0.88
CA PHE A 143 1.80 7.41 0.33
C PHE A 143 0.44 6.81 0.05
N VAL A 144 -0.12 6.13 1.06
CA VAL A 144 -1.42 5.47 0.97
C VAL A 144 -2.14 5.59 2.31
N SER A 145 -3.38 6.09 2.30
CA SER A 145 -4.24 6.12 3.49
C SER A 145 -5.69 5.74 3.18
N ARG A 146 -6.43 5.37 4.23
CA ARG A 146 -7.89 5.22 4.19
C ARG A 146 -8.60 6.52 4.58
N ASP A 147 -7.90 7.42 5.25
CA ASP A 147 -8.41 8.73 5.61
C ASP A 147 -8.15 9.70 4.45
N GLU A 148 -9.24 10.33 4.00
CA GLU A 148 -9.22 11.35 2.96
C GLU A 148 -8.37 12.55 3.37
N THR A 149 -8.59 13.05 4.59
CA THR A 149 -7.91 14.25 5.10
C THR A 149 -6.40 14.02 5.16
N GLU A 150 -5.98 12.82 5.57
CA GLU A 150 -4.57 12.46 5.62
C GLU A 150 -3.98 12.33 4.20
N GLY A 151 -4.74 11.76 3.25
CA GLY A 151 -4.35 11.67 1.85
C GLY A 151 -4.09 13.04 1.23
N PHE A 152 -5.03 13.99 1.40
CA PHE A 152 -4.89 15.36 0.91
C PHE A 152 -3.72 16.10 1.58
N LYS A 153 -3.60 16.05 2.91
CA LYS A 153 -2.48 16.68 3.63
C LYS A 153 -1.11 16.18 3.15
N LYS A 154 -0.99 14.86 2.92
CA LYS A 154 0.26 14.29 2.41
C LYS A 154 0.52 14.64 0.95
N TRP A 155 -0.53 14.71 0.14
CA TRP A 155 -0.44 15.16 -1.24
C TRP A 155 0.08 16.59 -1.34
N GLU A 156 -0.50 17.53 -0.59
CA GLU A 156 -0.05 18.92 -0.50
C GLU A 156 1.39 19.01 0.02
N HIS A 157 1.69 18.32 1.12
CA HIS A 157 3.03 18.28 1.71
C HIS A 157 4.11 17.84 0.71
N TYR A 158 3.85 16.79 -0.07
CA TYR A 158 4.84 16.32 -1.06
C TYR A 158 4.92 17.23 -2.28
N ALA A 159 3.81 17.84 -2.72
CA ALA A 159 3.84 18.80 -3.82
C ALA A 159 4.65 20.05 -3.47
N GLU A 160 4.43 20.61 -2.28
CA GLU A 160 5.19 21.76 -1.76
C GLU A 160 6.66 21.41 -1.57
N ARG A 161 6.95 20.29 -0.89
CA ARG A 161 8.32 19.89 -0.59
C ARG A 161 9.15 19.55 -1.82
N LEU A 162 8.52 18.99 -2.85
CA LEU A 162 9.18 18.68 -4.11
C LEU A 162 9.17 19.87 -5.07
N GLN A 163 8.37 20.91 -4.79
CA GLN A 163 8.12 22.05 -5.68
C GLN A 163 7.69 21.57 -7.07
N ILE A 164 6.66 20.71 -7.10
CA ILE A 164 6.07 20.11 -8.30
C ILE A 164 4.55 20.28 -8.21
N ASP A 165 3.92 20.52 -9.36
CA ASP A 165 2.46 20.61 -9.48
C ASP A 165 1.73 19.42 -8.84
N ALA A 166 0.64 19.76 -8.16
CA ALA A 166 -0.25 18.81 -7.52
C ALA A 166 -1.41 18.50 -8.47
N VAL A 167 -1.65 17.22 -8.77
CA VAL A 167 -2.74 16.77 -9.64
C VAL A 167 -3.75 15.96 -8.84
N ASP A 168 -4.97 16.46 -8.71
CA ASP A 168 -6.10 15.74 -8.12
C ASP A 168 -6.83 14.96 -9.21
N ALA A 169 -6.68 13.64 -9.22
CA ALA A 169 -7.34 12.72 -10.14
C ALA A 169 -8.39 11.85 -9.44
N THR A 170 -9.03 12.37 -8.39
CA THR A 170 -10.06 11.65 -7.63
C THR A 170 -11.46 11.87 -8.21
N GLY A 171 -11.65 12.96 -8.97
CA GLY A 171 -12.84 13.27 -9.74
C GLY A 171 -12.89 12.65 -11.14
N LYS A 172 -13.85 13.09 -11.96
CA LYS A 172 -13.99 12.64 -13.36
C LYS A 172 -12.88 13.17 -14.27
N GLU A 173 -12.38 14.37 -13.98
CA GLU A 173 -11.30 15.02 -14.73
C GLU A 173 -10.19 15.42 -13.76
N PRO A 174 -8.91 15.22 -14.14
CA PRO A 174 -7.80 15.59 -13.29
C PRO A 174 -7.66 17.11 -13.20
N GLN A 175 -7.63 17.64 -11.98
CA GLN A 175 -7.40 19.06 -11.72
C GLN A 175 -5.95 19.28 -11.31
N ARG A 176 -5.24 20.13 -12.06
CA ARG A 176 -3.86 20.52 -11.75
C ARG A 176 -3.85 21.82 -10.96
N LYS A 177 -3.09 21.84 -9.88
CA LYS A 177 -2.82 23.02 -9.05
C LYS A 177 -1.30 23.24 -9.02
N SER A 178 -0.88 24.49 -9.23
CA SER A 178 0.51 24.86 -9.02
C SER A 178 0.85 24.72 -7.54
N TRP A 179 2.06 24.30 -7.24
CA TRP A 179 2.53 24.18 -5.86
C TRP A 179 2.55 25.54 -5.14
N GLU A 180 2.73 26.64 -5.87
CA GLU A 180 2.73 28.01 -5.32
C GLU A 180 1.36 28.44 -4.80
N THR A 181 0.29 27.86 -5.35
CA THR A 181 -1.11 28.19 -5.02
C THR A 181 -1.73 27.22 -4.02
N LEU A 182 -0.96 26.26 -3.47
CA LEU A 182 -1.48 25.26 -2.53
C LEU A 182 -1.93 25.87 -1.21
N ASP A 183 -1.24 26.92 -0.75
CA ASP A 183 -1.54 27.63 0.51
C ASP A 183 -2.61 28.71 0.36
N GLU A 184 -2.96 29.09 -0.87
CA GLU A 184 -4.07 29.99 -1.11
C GLU A 184 -5.33 29.23 -0.70
N LYS A 185 -5.84 29.56 0.50
CA LYS A 185 -7.03 28.95 1.11
C LYS A 185 -8.04 28.63 0.01
N LEU A 186 -8.70 27.48 0.12
CA LEU A 186 -9.96 27.10 -0.53
C LEU A 186 -11.12 28.11 -0.27
N ALA A 187 -10.84 29.39 -0.06
CA ALA A 187 -11.75 30.51 -0.16
C ALA A 187 -12.09 30.73 -1.64
N SER A 188 -12.85 29.79 -2.21
CA SER A 188 -13.86 30.20 -3.16
C SER A 188 -15.06 30.70 -2.36
N PRO A 189 -15.29 32.02 -2.24
CA PRO A 189 -16.58 32.52 -1.79
C PRO A 189 -17.59 32.18 -2.89
N GLY A 190 -18.25 31.04 -2.77
CA GLY A 190 -19.20 30.61 -3.80
C GLY A 190 -19.72 29.17 -3.71
N ARG A 191 -19.22 28.34 -2.80
CA ARG A 191 -19.86 27.05 -2.51
C ARG A 191 -20.60 27.18 -1.18
N GLU A 192 -21.89 27.52 -1.28
CA GLU A 192 -22.85 27.43 -0.19
C GLU A 192 -22.61 26.14 0.62
N ASP A 193 -22.58 26.31 1.94
CA ASP A 193 -22.66 25.25 2.94
C ASP A 193 -23.87 24.36 2.66
N GLN A 194 -23.71 23.34 1.82
CA GLN A 194 -24.50 22.13 1.96
C GLN A 194 -23.82 21.28 3.03
N PRO A 195 -24.40 21.13 4.23
CA PRO A 195 -23.88 20.18 5.20
C PRO A 195 -23.91 18.80 4.54
N VAL A 196 -22.73 18.27 4.21
CA VAL A 196 -22.58 16.88 3.82
C VAL A 196 -23.08 16.06 4.99
N ARG A 197 -24.29 15.51 4.84
CA ARG A 197 -24.97 14.72 5.85
C ARG A 197 -24.12 13.47 6.09
N ALA A 198 -23.25 13.52 7.11
CA ALA A 198 -22.50 12.37 7.55
C ALA A 198 -23.52 11.25 7.83
N PRO A 199 -23.35 10.04 7.26
CA PRO A 199 -24.28 8.95 7.49
C PRO A 199 -24.34 8.69 8.99
N THR A 200 -25.56 8.64 9.54
CA THR A 200 -25.82 8.39 10.95
C THR A 200 -25.07 7.11 11.35
N PRO A 201 -24.19 7.14 12.36
CA PRO A 201 -23.49 5.94 12.79
C PRO A 201 -24.53 4.92 13.28
N PRO A 202 -24.32 3.60 13.01
CA PRO A 202 -25.27 2.58 13.42
C PRO A 202 -25.46 2.59 14.95
N SER A 203 -26.70 2.40 15.38
CA SER A 203 -27.09 2.26 16.78
C SER A 203 -26.22 1.20 17.47
N GLY A 204 -25.52 1.58 18.54
CA GLY A 204 -24.61 0.71 19.29
C GLY A 204 -23.12 1.07 19.21
N THR A 205 -22.74 2.07 18.41
CA THR A 205 -21.35 2.54 18.34
C THR A 205 -21.03 3.47 19.52
N VAL A 206 -20.57 2.91 20.64
CA VAL A 206 -20.13 3.70 21.81
C VAL A 206 -18.71 4.22 21.55
N ILE A 207 -18.60 5.44 21.05
CA ILE A 207 -17.32 6.16 20.97
C ILE A 207 -16.98 6.60 22.41
N ARG A 208 -16.12 5.85 23.10
CA ARG A 208 -15.59 6.29 24.41
C ARG A 208 -14.44 7.25 24.18
N THR A 209 -14.71 8.55 24.30
CA THR A 209 -13.67 9.59 24.36
C THR A 209 -13.14 9.70 25.78
N ARG A 210 -11.86 9.41 25.99
CA ARG A 210 -11.16 9.73 27.24
C ARG A 210 -10.34 11.01 27.01
N SER A 211 -10.68 12.09 27.72
CA SER A 211 -9.92 13.33 27.69
C SER A 211 -8.87 13.29 28.79
N ASN A 212 -7.59 13.37 28.43
CA ASN A 212 -6.54 13.59 29.40
C ASN A 212 -5.42 14.48 28.79
N ARG A 213 -5.07 15.56 29.49
CA ARG A 213 -3.92 16.46 29.26
C ARG A 213 -3.62 16.87 27.80
N GLY A 214 -4.62 17.34 27.04
CA GLY A 214 -4.41 18.07 25.77
C GLY A 214 -4.49 17.27 24.47
N TRP A 215 -4.92 16.00 24.53
CA TRP A 215 -5.01 15.09 23.39
C TRP A 215 -6.33 14.33 23.49
N LYS A 216 -6.95 14.05 22.35
CA LYS A 216 -8.23 13.32 22.27
C LYS A 216 -7.96 11.95 21.68
N GLU A 217 -8.00 10.91 22.52
CA GLU A 217 -7.78 9.54 22.08
C GLU A 217 -9.13 8.91 21.66
N VAL A 218 -9.23 8.52 20.39
CA VAL A 218 -10.39 7.81 19.83
C VAL A 218 -10.00 6.34 19.68
N LEU A 219 -10.39 5.52 20.65
CA LEU A 219 -10.14 4.07 20.64
C LEU A 219 -11.08 3.40 19.63
N LEU A 220 -10.54 3.03 18.47
CA LEU A 220 -11.20 2.12 17.53
C LEU A 220 -11.13 0.68 18.08
N PRO A 221 -12.15 -0.17 17.86
CA PRO A 221 -12.11 -1.55 18.33
C PRO A 221 -10.93 -2.29 17.71
N ALA A 222 -10.23 -3.08 18.52
CA ALA A 222 -9.13 -3.90 18.07
C ALA A 222 -9.58 -4.78 16.88
N PRO A 223 -8.83 -4.82 15.77
CA PRO A 223 -9.19 -5.65 14.63
C PRO A 223 -9.19 -7.11 15.08
N GLY A 224 -10.38 -7.73 15.12
CA GLY A 224 -10.53 -9.14 15.43
C GLY A 224 -9.70 -9.98 14.46
N PHE A 225 -8.65 -10.63 14.97
CA PHE A 225 -7.81 -11.53 14.21
C PHE A 225 -8.54 -12.88 14.06
N SER A 226 -9.24 -13.11 12.95
CA SER A 226 -9.90 -14.40 12.70
C SER A 226 -8.93 -15.40 12.06
N GLY A 227 -8.20 -16.15 12.89
CA GLY A 227 -7.24 -17.18 12.44
C GLY A 227 -7.84 -18.22 11.48
N GLY A 228 -9.15 -18.49 11.58
CA GLY A 228 -9.85 -19.45 10.70
C GLY A 228 -9.89 -19.08 9.22
N LEU A 229 -9.81 -17.79 8.86
CA LEU A 229 -9.89 -17.36 7.46
C LEU A 229 -8.54 -17.50 6.73
N VAL A 230 -7.43 -17.40 7.48
CA VAL A 230 -6.09 -17.72 6.97
C VAL A 230 -5.96 -19.23 6.74
N PHE A 231 -6.49 -20.03 7.66
CA PHE A 231 -6.48 -21.49 7.52
C PHE A 231 -7.31 -21.96 6.31
N LEU A 232 -8.49 -21.37 6.08
CA LEU A 232 -9.37 -21.76 4.98
C LEU A 232 -8.86 -21.32 3.59
N VAL A 233 -8.14 -20.20 3.49
CA VAL A 233 -7.50 -19.79 2.23
C VAL A 233 -6.24 -20.62 1.92
N MET A 234 -5.49 -21.02 2.96
CA MET A 234 -4.26 -21.80 2.78
C MET A 234 -4.53 -23.29 2.56
N PHE A 235 -5.57 -23.86 3.19
CA PHE A 235 -5.89 -25.29 3.07
C PHE A 235 -7.13 -25.56 2.19
N GLY A 236 -8.18 -24.74 2.26
CA GLY A 236 -9.43 -25.00 1.55
C GLY A 236 -9.30 -24.97 0.02
N GLY A 237 -8.38 -24.17 -0.53
CA GLY A 237 -8.09 -24.15 -1.96
C GLY A 237 -7.42 -25.43 -2.48
N ALA A 238 -6.65 -26.13 -1.63
CA ALA A 238 -5.94 -27.35 -2.01
C ALA A 238 -6.87 -28.59 -2.00
N PHE A 239 -7.92 -28.59 -1.15
CA PHE A 239 -8.86 -29.71 -1.07
C PHE A 239 -10.08 -29.58 -2.02
N ALA A 240 -10.42 -28.37 -2.48
CA ALA A 240 -11.51 -28.18 -3.45
C ALA A 240 -11.18 -28.71 -4.87
N ALA A 241 -9.92 -29.07 -5.15
CA ALA A 241 -9.51 -29.66 -6.42
C ALA A 241 -9.52 -31.20 -6.41
N PHE A 242 -9.83 -31.83 -5.27
CA PHE A 242 -9.86 -33.30 -5.09
C PHE A 242 -11.25 -33.82 -4.69
N GLY A 243 -12.30 -33.00 -4.80
CA GLY A 243 -13.69 -33.37 -4.53
C GLY A 243 -14.56 -33.26 -5.77
#